data_AF-A0A2N7VJM5-F1
#
_entry.id   AF-A0A2N7VJM5-F1
#
_cell.length_a   1.000
_cell.length_b   1.000
_cell.length_c   1.000
_cell.angle_alpha   90.00
_cell.angle_beta   90.00
_cell.angle_gamma   90.00
#
_symmetry.space_group_name_H-M   'P 1'
#
loop_
_entity.id
_entity.type
_entity.pdbx_description
1 polymer ?
#
loop_
_entity_poly.entity_id
_entity_poly.type
_entity_poly.pdbx_seq_one_letter_code
_entity_poly.pdbx_strand_id
1 'polypeptide(L)'
;MHAVFSAIAGGVPPSDTARLRLEGDIVEAMRHSTLCVEGRAAVRWTVRPEKAGSSLIKDRLAIAANELLSQPILSNVRECSACSWLFLDLSRSRSRRWCSMATCGNRAKAQRHYHATREA
;
A
#
# COMPACT_ATOMS: atom_id res chain seq x y z
N MET A 1 -3.74 -1.94 -8.41
CA MET A 1 -3.59 -1.60 -6.99
C MET A 1 -2.70 -0.39 -6.71
N HIS A 2 -1.37 -0.44 -6.97
CA HIS A 2 -0.44 0.67 -6.62
C HIS A 2 -0.94 2.05 -7.05
N ALA A 3 -1.37 2.20 -8.30
CA ALA A 3 -1.87 3.46 -8.85
C ALA A 3 -3.01 4.10 -8.04
N VAL A 4 -3.88 3.30 -7.41
CA VAL A 4 -4.96 3.81 -6.56
C VAL A 4 -4.39 4.41 -5.28
N PHE A 5 -3.51 3.67 -4.59
CA PHE A 5 -2.90 4.14 -3.35
C PHE A 5 -1.89 5.27 -3.56
N SER A 6 -1.22 5.32 -4.71
CA SER A 6 -0.38 6.45 -5.11
C SER A 6 -1.21 7.73 -5.31
N ALA A 7 -2.35 7.62 -6.00
CA ALA A 7 -3.29 8.75 -6.12
C ALA A 7 -3.79 9.23 -4.75
N ILE A 8 -4.21 8.30 -3.87
CA ILE A 8 -4.60 8.60 -2.49
C ILE A 8 -3.47 9.28 -1.71
N ALA A 9 -2.23 8.77 -1.81
CA ALA A 9 -1.07 9.37 -1.16
C ALA A 9 -0.78 10.80 -1.65
N GLY A 10 -1.05 11.06 -2.92
CA GLY A 10 -0.92 12.38 -3.55
C GLY A 10 -2.11 13.32 -3.32
N GLY A 11 -3.18 12.86 -2.67
CA GLY A 11 -4.40 13.65 -2.46
C GLY A 11 -5.20 13.92 -3.75
N VAL A 12 -5.03 13.08 -4.77
CA VAL A 12 -5.72 13.19 -6.06
C VAL A 12 -6.62 11.98 -6.29
N PRO A 13 -7.72 12.12 -7.05
CA PRO A 13 -8.56 10.97 -7.39
C PRO A 13 -7.79 9.99 -8.29
N PRO A 14 -7.94 8.67 -8.09
CA PRO A 14 -7.36 7.68 -8.99
C PRO A 14 -8.04 7.72 -10.36
N SER A 15 -7.31 7.36 -11.42
CA SER A 15 -7.91 7.20 -12.75
C SER A 15 -8.94 6.07 -12.78
N ASP A 16 -9.94 6.17 -13.65
CA ASP A 16 -10.98 5.15 -13.78
C ASP A 16 -10.40 3.78 -14.10
N THR A 17 -9.40 3.69 -14.99
CA THR A 17 -8.72 2.43 -15.30
C THR A 17 -8.08 1.81 -14.07
N ALA A 18 -7.42 2.61 -13.22
CA ALA A 18 -6.79 2.12 -11.99
C ALA A 18 -7.84 1.66 -10.97
N ARG A 19 -8.92 2.42 -10.82
CA ARG A 19 -10.06 2.10 -9.94
C ARG A 19 -10.74 0.81 -10.37
N LEU A 20 -11.18 0.71 -11.63
CA LEU A 20 -11.87 -0.46 -12.17
C LEU A 20 -11.02 -1.73 -12.09
N ARG A 21 -9.70 -1.62 -12.30
CA ARG A 21 -8.79 -2.76 -12.14
C ARG A 21 -8.74 -3.25 -10.70
N LEU A 22 -8.62 -2.34 -9.73
CA LEU A 22 -8.61 -2.71 -8.30
C LEU A 22 -9.96 -3.29 -7.88
N GLU A 23 -11.06 -2.71 -8.34
CA GLU A 23 -12.42 -3.20 -8.10
C GLU A 23 -12.57 -4.65 -8.61
N GLY A 24 -12.18 -4.93 -9.85
CA GLY A 24 -12.18 -6.28 -10.42
C GLY A 24 -11.29 -7.26 -9.63
N ASP A 25 -10.08 -6.83 -9.24
CA ASP A 25 -9.18 -7.66 -8.42
C ASP A 25 -9.81 -8.00 -7.06
N ILE A 26 -10.50 -7.05 -6.41
CA ILE A 26 -11.18 -7.27 -5.13
C ILE A 26 -12.38 -8.23 -5.29
N VAL A 27 -13.21 -8.01 -6.31
CA VAL A 27 -14.38 -8.86 -6.58
C VAL A 27 -13.94 -10.30 -6.81
N GLU A 28 -12.89 -10.51 -7.61
CA GLU A 28 -12.35 -11.84 -7.90
C GLU A 28 -11.76 -12.49 -6.63
N ALA A 29 -10.96 -11.74 -5.87
CA ALA A 29 -10.41 -12.23 -4.61
C ALA A 29 -11.51 -12.63 -3.60
N MET A 30 -12.65 -11.94 -3.62
CA MET A 30 -13.79 -12.26 -2.78
C MET A 30 -14.44 -13.59 -3.15
N ARG A 31 -14.48 -13.95 -4.45
CA ARG A 31 -14.95 -15.27 -4.91
C ARG A 31 -14.11 -16.42 -4.38
N HIS A 32 -12.81 -16.19 -4.21
CA HIS A 32 -11.87 -17.16 -3.63
C HIS A 32 -11.78 -17.09 -2.09
N SER A 33 -12.54 -16.19 -1.46
CA SER A 33 -12.47 -15.97 -0.02
C SER A 33 -13.59 -16.69 0.74
N THR A 34 -13.42 -16.78 2.06
CA THR A 34 -14.44 -17.23 2.99
C THR A 34 -14.41 -16.34 4.22
N LEU A 35 -15.58 -16.07 4.80
CA LEU A 35 -15.67 -15.34 6.04
C LEU A 35 -15.18 -16.24 7.19
N CYS A 36 -14.07 -15.84 7.82
CA CYS A 36 -13.52 -16.51 9.00
C CYS A 36 -13.92 -15.72 10.25
N VAL A 37 -14.40 -16.43 11.26
CA VAL A 37 -14.73 -15.88 12.58
C VAL A 37 -13.77 -16.48 13.59
N GLU A 38 -12.87 -15.66 14.12
CA GLU A 38 -11.90 -16.05 15.15
C GLU A 38 -12.36 -15.51 16.52
N GLY A 39 -12.83 -16.44 17.35
CA GLY A 39 -13.32 -16.13 18.69
C GLY A 39 -14.52 -15.16 18.68
N ARG A 40 -14.53 -14.20 19.61
CA ARG A 40 -15.65 -13.27 19.81
C ARG A 40 -15.53 -11.95 19.03
N ALA A 41 -14.42 -11.68 18.32
CA ALA A 41 -14.15 -10.32 17.86
C ALA A 41 -13.58 -10.19 16.43
N ALA A 42 -12.84 -11.16 15.92
CA ALA A 42 -12.20 -11.01 14.61
C ALA A 42 -13.01 -11.72 13.53
N VAL A 43 -13.80 -10.93 12.77
CA VAL A 43 -14.46 -11.39 11.55
C VAL A 43 -13.67 -10.83 10.37
N ARG A 44 -13.13 -11.72 9.52
CA ARG A 44 -12.36 -11.29 8.35
C ARG A 44 -12.56 -12.20 7.15
N TRP A 45 -12.44 -11.63 5.96
CA TRP A 45 -12.34 -12.40 4.74
C TRP A 45 -10.95 -13.02 4.63
N THR A 46 -10.89 -14.32 4.37
CA THR A 46 -9.63 -15.04 4.17
C THR A 46 -9.66 -15.76 2.83
N VAL A 47 -8.65 -15.49 1.99
CA VAL A 47 -8.47 -16.18 0.71
C VAL A 47 -8.09 -17.63 0.95
N ARG A 48 -8.83 -18.54 0.32
CA ARG A 48 -8.62 -19.98 0.39
C ARG A 48 -7.63 -20.44 -0.68
N PRO A 49 -6.44 -20.98 -0.33
CA PRO A 49 -5.45 -21.45 -1.29
C PRO A 49 -6.02 -22.41 -2.35
N GLU A 50 -6.91 -23.30 -1.94
CA GLU A 50 -7.58 -24.29 -2.78
C GLU A 50 -8.51 -23.67 -3.83
N LYS A 51 -9.05 -22.46 -3.59
CA LYS A 51 -9.87 -21.73 -4.55
C LYS A 51 -9.05 -20.80 -5.44
N ALA A 52 -8.06 -20.13 -4.85
CA ALA A 52 -7.29 -19.10 -5.54
C ALA A 52 -6.21 -19.65 -6.48
N GLY A 53 -5.66 -20.83 -6.19
CA GLY A 53 -4.57 -21.42 -6.98
C GLY A 53 -3.39 -20.46 -7.13
N SER A 54 -2.99 -20.18 -8.38
CA SER A 54 -1.90 -19.25 -8.70
C SER A 54 -2.21 -17.78 -8.37
N SER A 55 -3.50 -17.42 -8.18
CA SER A 55 -3.91 -16.05 -7.80
C SER A 55 -3.74 -15.76 -6.32
N LEU A 56 -3.37 -16.74 -5.47
CA LEU A 56 -3.38 -16.62 -4.01
C LEU A 56 -2.71 -15.34 -3.48
N ILE A 57 -1.52 -15.00 -3.99
CA ILE A 57 -0.78 -13.81 -3.55
C ILE A 57 -1.53 -12.53 -3.96
N LYS A 58 -1.99 -12.47 -5.21
CA LYS A 58 -2.75 -11.33 -5.74
C LYS A 58 -4.03 -11.12 -4.95
N ASP A 59 -4.76 -12.20 -4.67
CA ASP A 59 -6.04 -12.14 -4.00
C ASP A 59 -5.89 -11.75 -2.53
N ARG A 60 -4.88 -12.28 -1.83
CA ARG A 60 -4.57 -11.85 -0.45
C ARG A 60 -4.24 -10.37 -0.39
N LEU A 61 -3.49 -9.89 -1.36
CA LEU A 61 -3.16 -8.48 -1.46
C LEU A 61 -4.42 -7.65 -1.76
N ALA A 62 -5.31 -8.11 -2.63
CA ALA A 62 -6.57 -7.43 -2.95
C ALA A 62 -7.51 -7.34 -1.74
N ILE A 63 -7.64 -8.41 -0.95
CA ILE A 63 -8.39 -8.37 0.32
C ILE A 63 -7.76 -7.39 1.32
N ALA A 64 -6.44 -7.43 1.50
CA ALA A 64 -5.75 -6.49 2.38
C ALA A 64 -5.90 -5.03 1.92
N ALA A 65 -5.89 -4.79 0.61
CA ALA A 65 -6.16 -3.47 0.04
C ALA A 65 -7.59 -3.01 0.34
N ASN A 66 -8.59 -3.88 0.17
CA ASN A 66 -9.99 -3.58 0.51
C ASN A 66 -10.17 -3.26 2.00
N GLU A 67 -9.53 -4.05 2.87
CA GLU A 67 -9.51 -3.81 4.32
C GLU A 67 -8.89 -2.44 4.64
N LEU A 68 -7.79 -2.07 4.00
CA LEU A 68 -7.14 -0.77 4.20
C LEU A 68 -7.99 0.40 3.69
N LEU A 69 -8.63 0.26 2.53
CA LEU A 69 -9.50 1.29 1.94
C LEU A 69 -10.68 1.66 2.84
N SER A 70 -11.11 0.74 3.70
CA SER A 70 -12.23 0.94 4.63
C SER A 70 -11.81 1.46 6.01
N GLN A 71 -10.51 1.73 6.23
CA GLN A 71 -9.98 2.12 7.53
C GLN A 71 -9.52 3.57 7.59
N PRO A 72 -9.68 4.27 8.74
CA PRO A 72 -9.15 5.62 8.93
C PRO A 72 -7.65 5.75 8.72
N ILE A 73 -6.89 4.66 8.93
CA ILE A 73 -5.44 4.60 8.74
C ILE A 73 -5.02 4.82 7.27
N LEU A 74 -5.94 4.74 6.32
CA LEU A 74 -5.73 5.06 4.90
C LEU A 74 -5.12 6.46 4.71
N SER A 75 -5.52 7.42 5.54
CA SER A 75 -4.99 8.80 5.53
C SER A 75 -3.47 8.89 5.77
N ASN A 76 -2.88 7.84 6.35
CA ASN A 76 -1.46 7.73 6.63
C ASN A 76 -0.65 7.09 5.50
N VAL A 77 -1.29 6.67 4.40
CA VAL A 77 -0.57 6.19 3.22
C VAL A 77 0.23 7.33 2.62
N ARG A 78 1.52 7.08 2.37
CA ARG A 78 2.47 7.99 1.76
C ARG A 78 3.25 7.26 0.69
N GLU A 79 3.70 8.00 -0.33
CA GLU A 79 4.61 7.49 -1.35
C GLU A 79 6.03 7.99 -1.07
N CYS A 80 7.00 7.08 -1.14
CA CYS A 80 8.40 7.40 -0.91
C CYS A 80 8.94 8.28 -2.04
N SER A 81 9.48 9.45 -1.69
CA SER A 81 10.01 10.41 -2.68
C SER A 81 11.27 9.95 -3.41
N ALA A 82 11.80 8.76 -3.11
CA ALA A 82 13.05 8.24 -3.68
C ALA A 82 12.87 6.94 -4.46
N CYS A 83 11.85 6.14 -4.17
CA CYS A 83 11.65 4.83 -4.80
C CYS A 83 10.19 4.51 -5.14
N SER A 84 9.26 5.45 -4.97
CA SER A 84 7.83 5.29 -5.26
C SER A 84 7.12 4.15 -4.53
N TRP A 85 7.75 3.59 -3.50
CA TRP A 85 7.11 2.61 -2.63
C TRP A 85 6.11 3.29 -1.71
N LEU A 86 4.96 2.66 -1.56
CA LEU A 86 3.92 3.07 -0.63
C LEU A 86 4.28 2.59 0.78
N PHE A 87 3.98 3.39 1.78
CA PHE A 87 4.17 3.04 3.18
C PHE A 87 3.12 3.72 4.06
N LEU A 88 2.87 3.16 5.24
CA LEU A 88 2.09 3.82 6.28
C LEU A 88 3.02 4.69 7.13
N ASP A 89 2.79 5.99 7.12
CA ASP A 89 3.49 6.89 8.02
C ASP A 89 2.88 6.83 9.41
N LEU A 90 3.40 5.91 10.25
CA LEU A 90 3.00 5.75 11.65
C LEU A 90 3.77 6.66 12.62
N SER A 91 4.55 7.63 12.12
CA SER A 91 5.28 8.56 12.97
C SER A 91 4.35 9.53 13.69
N ARG A 92 4.81 10.05 14.83
CA ARG A 92 4.03 11.00 15.64
C ARG A 92 3.63 12.27 14.87
N SER A 93 4.50 12.77 14.00
CA SER A 93 4.29 14.00 13.24
C SER A 93 3.69 13.80 11.85
N ARG A 94 3.51 12.54 11.39
CA ARG A 94 2.98 12.20 10.06
C ARG A 94 3.67 12.92 8.90
N SER A 95 4.99 13.15 9.06
CA SER A 95 5.82 13.95 8.15
C SER A 95 6.96 13.15 7.50
N ARG A 96 6.91 11.82 7.55
CA ARG A 96 7.93 10.97 6.92
C ARG A 96 7.86 11.11 5.41
N ARG A 97 9.01 11.37 4.79
CA ARG A 97 9.18 11.46 3.33
C ARG A 97 9.69 10.17 2.68
N TRP A 98 10.20 9.24 3.50
CA TRP A 98 10.89 8.04 3.04
C TRP A 98 10.32 6.78 3.69
N CYS A 99 10.17 5.73 2.89
CA CYS A 99 9.70 4.42 3.36
C CYS A 99 10.62 3.81 4.43
N SER A 100 11.92 4.11 4.38
CA SER A 100 12.90 3.77 5.41
C SER A 100 14.00 4.82 5.48
N MET A 101 14.33 5.22 6.71
CA MET A 101 15.45 6.13 6.96
C MET A 101 16.79 5.46 6.63
N ALA A 102 16.93 4.16 6.94
CA ALA A 102 18.16 3.41 6.72
C ALA A 102 18.51 3.25 5.23
N THR A 103 17.51 3.15 4.35
CA THR A 103 17.72 2.98 2.91
C THR A 103 17.52 4.29 2.14
N CYS A 104 16.27 4.71 1.93
CA CYS A 104 15.94 5.86 1.10
C CYS A 104 16.38 7.19 1.72
N GLY A 105 16.24 7.34 3.05
CA GLY A 105 16.68 8.56 3.74
C GLY A 105 18.19 8.77 3.70
N ASN A 106 18.97 7.72 3.98
CA ASN A 106 20.43 7.77 3.90
C ASN A 106 20.93 7.99 2.47
N ARG A 107 20.32 7.31 1.48
CA ARG A 107 20.63 7.53 0.05
C ARG A 107 20.43 9.00 -0.35
N ALA A 108 19.30 9.61 0.05
CA ALA A 108 19.01 11.01 -0.24
C ALA A 108 19.95 11.99 0.49
N LYS A 109 20.46 11.65 1.68
CA LYS A 109 21.49 12.43 2.37
C LYS A 109 22.84 12.34 1.66
N ALA A 110 23.26 11.13 1.29
CA ALA A 110 24.52 10.90 0.59
C ALA A 110 24.55 11.62 -0.77
N GLN A 111 23.46 11.55 -1.54
CA GLN A 111 23.35 12.26 -2.81
C GLN A 111 23.49 13.77 -2.64
N ARG A 112 22.82 14.38 -1.65
CA ARG A 112 22.95 15.82 -1.37
C ARG A 112 24.36 16.22 -0.98
N HIS A 113 25.04 15.42 -0.16
CA HIS A 113 26.43 15.67 0.20
C HIS A 113 27.34 15.62 -1.03
N TYR A 114 27.17 14.61 -1.88
CA TYR A 114 27.96 14.46 -3.12
C TYR A 114 27.79 15.62 -4.10
N HIS A 115 26.57 16.13 -4.29
CA HIS A 115 26.34 17.31 -5.12
C HIS A 115 27.02 18.55 -4.55
N ALA A 116 26.88 18.79 -3.24
CA ALA A 116 27.51 19.94 -2.58
C ALA A 116 29.05 19.93 -2.66
N THR A 117 29.68 18.75 -2.57
CA THR A 117 31.14 18.62 -2.68
C THR A 117 31.66 18.70 -4.11
N ARG A 118 30.81 18.61 -5.13
CA ARG A 118 31.19 18.73 -6.55
C ARG A 118 31.01 20.14 -7.11
N GLU A 119 30.16 20.94 -6.46
CA GLU A 119 29.89 22.33 -6.83
C GLU A 119 30.78 23.33 -6.06
N ALA A 120 31.61 22.83 -5.14
CA ALA A 120 32.64 23.57 -4.41
C ALA A 120 34.02 23.33 -5.01
#